data_AF-A0A7X8F620-F1
#
_entry.id   AF-A0A7X8F620-F1
#
_cell.length_a   1.000
_cell.length_b   1.000
_cell.length_c   1.000
_cell.angle_alpha   90.00
_cell.angle_beta   90.00
_cell.angle_gamma   90.00
#
_symmetry.space_group_name_H-M   'P 1'
#
loop_
_entity.id
_entity.type
_entity.pdbx_description
1 polymer ?
#
loop_
_entity_poly.entity_id
_entity_poly.type
_entity_poly.pdbx_seq_one_letter_code
_entity_poly.pdbx_strand_id
1 'polypeptide(L)'
;MKKYFMNLMVVVVATTLLFSSCEEKEVKEQIDILIETGVLRGNLTHDVTLDANKTYALAGAFIVEKGGSITIPAGTKIVAEEGFGNYILVAQGGKIFVNGTAEKPVKMVGKT
;
A
#
# COMPACT_ATOMS: atom_id res chain seq x y z
N MET A 1 -8.39 44.55 -14.98
CA MET A 1 -9.58 44.98 -15.74
C MET A 1 -9.98 43.82 -16.65
N LYS A 2 -10.72 42.80 -16.22
CA LYS A 2 -12.17 42.72 -15.92
C LYS A 2 -13.07 43.15 -17.10
N LYS A 3 -13.38 42.20 -18.00
CA LYS A 3 -14.50 42.22 -18.99
C LYS A 3 -14.79 40.75 -19.38
N TYR A 4 -15.63 39.99 -18.67
CA TYR A 4 -17.10 39.93 -18.73
C TYR A 4 -17.67 39.81 -20.15
N PHE A 5 -17.75 38.57 -20.65
CA PHE A 5 -18.71 38.14 -21.67
C PHE A 5 -18.89 36.63 -21.56
N MET A 6 -19.83 36.18 -20.73
CA MET A 6 -20.66 34.99 -21.03
C MET A 6 -21.75 34.88 -19.96
N ASN A 7 -22.95 35.33 -20.29
CA ASN A 7 -24.18 34.99 -19.59
C ASN A 7 -25.21 34.71 -20.68
N LEU A 8 -25.53 33.43 -20.90
CA LEU A 8 -26.78 33.03 -21.52
C LEU A 8 -27.22 31.69 -20.92
N MET A 9 -28.37 31.73 -20.25
CA MET A 9 -29.05 30.62 -19.58
C MET A 9 -29.40 29.45 -20.51
N VAL A 10 -29.29 28.22 -20.00
CA VAL A 10 -30.22 27.08 -20.19
C VAL A 10 -30.07 26.19 -18.93
N VAL A 11 -30.94 26.29 -17.92
CA VAL A 11 -32.13 25.45 -17.65
C VAL A 11 -31.84 23.94 -17.72
N VAL A 12 -31.88 23.26 -16.57
CA VAL A 12 -32.68 22.06 -16.24
C VAL A 12 -32.16 21.52 -14.90
N VAL A 13 -32.89 21.84 -13.84
CA VAL A 13 -32.91 21.05 -12.60
C VAL A 13 -33.78 19.83 -12.91
N ALA A 14 -33.16 18.67 -13.04
CA ALA A 14 -33.84 17.38 -13.05
C ALA A 14 -33.17 16.48 -12.01
N THR A 15 -33.62 16.64 -10.78
CA THR A 15 -33.37 15.74 -9.66
C THR A 15 -33.91 14.35 -10.00
N THR A 16 -33.04 13.49 -10.54
CA THR A 16 -33.17 12.05 -10.39
C THR A 16 -31.81 11.52 -9.97
N LEU A 17 -31.54 11.61 -8.65
CA LEU A 17 -30.52 10.78 -8.02
C LEU A 17 -31.05 9.35 -8.06
N LEU A 18 -30.86 8.69 -9.20
CA LEU A 18 -30.73 7.25 -9.21
C LEU A 18 -29.43 6.97 -8.46
N PHE A 19 -29.55 6.65 -7.16
CA PHE A 19 -28.48 5.98 -6.44
C PHE A 19 -28.27 4.63 -7.11
N SER A 20 -27.50 4.63 -8.19
CA SER A 20 -26.87 3.42 -8.68
C SER A 20 -25.95 2.99 -7.54
N SER A 21 -26.43 2.07 -6.72
CA SER A 21 -25.63 1.20 -5.87
C SER A 21 -24.78 0.32 -6.80
N CYS A 22 -23.92 0.96 -7.58
CA CYS A 22 -22.85 0.31 -8.28
C CYS A 22 -21.90 -0.09 -7.17
N GLU A 23 -21.76 -1.39 -6.96
CA GLU A 23 -20.68 -1.99 -6.19
C GLU A 23 -19.39 -1.32 -6.69
N GLU A 24 -18.88 -0.35 -5.92
CA GLU A 24 -17.63 0.32 -6.23
C GLU A 24 -16.57 -0.76 -6.15
N LYS A 25 -16.21 -1.32 -7.32
CA LYS A 25 -15.06 -2.20 -7.42
C LYS A 25 -13.87 -1.39 -6.92
N GLU A 26 -13.43 -1.68 -5.70
CA GLU A 26 -12.23 -1.07 -5.13
C GLU A 26 -11.08 -1.29 -6.12
N VAL A 27 -10.63 -0.20 -6.73
CA VAL A 27 -9.45 -0.22 -7.59
C VAL A 27 -8.26 -0.32 -6.65
N LYS A 28 -7.85 -1.55 -6.32
CA LYS A 28 -6.67 -1.80 -5.49
C LYS A 28 -5.44 -1.18 -6.14
N GLU A 29 -4.63 -0.49 -5.35
CA GLU A 29 -3.37 0.04 -5.84
C GLU A 29 -2.46 -1.12 -6.24
N GLN A 30 -1.55 -0.89 -7.20
CA GLN A 30 -0.65 -1.95 -7.69
C GLN A 30 0.18 -2.56 -6.56
N ILE A 31 0.56 -1.77 -5.57
CA ILE A 31 1.32 -2.22 -4.41
C ILE A 31 0.52 -3.20 -3.54
N ASP A 32 -0.79 -3.02 -3.40
CA ASP A 32 -1.65 -3.89 -2.59
C ASP A 32 -1.75 -5.28 -3.19
N ILE A 33 -1.89 -5.34 -4.52
CA ILE A 33 -1.91 -6.61 -5.26
C ILE A 33 -0.58 -7.34 -5.08
N LEU A 34 0.56 -6.63 -5.10
CA LEU A 34 1.87 -7.22 -4.85
C LEU A 34 1.98 -7.77 -3.42
N ILE A 35 1.57 -6.99 -2.41
CA ILE A 35 1.60 -7.42 -1.01
C ILE A 35 0.67 -8.63 -0.79
N GLU A 36 -0.53 -8.64 -1.38
CA GLU A 36 -1.47 -9.75 -1.27
C GLU A 36 -0.92 -11.06 -1.86
N THR A 37 -0.19 -10.94 -2.97
CA THR A 37 0.53 -12.04 -3.62
C THR A 37 1.86 -12.40 -2.95
N GLY A 38 2.23 -11.70 -1.88
CA GLY A 38 3.42 -12.01 -1.08
C GLY A 38 4.71 -11.36 -1.58
N VAL A 39 4.63 -10.33 -2.42
CA VAL A 39 5.80 -9.62 -2.96
C VAL A 39 5.89 -8.22 -2.34
N LEU A 40 7.00 -7.92 -1.69
CA LEU A 40 7.31 -6.60 -1.14
C LEU A 40 8.19 -5.84 -2.14
N ARG A 41 7.58 -4.89 -2.86
CA ARG A 41 8.25 -3.94 -3.74
C ARG A 41 7.37 -2.70 -3.97
N GLY A 42 7.97 -1.52 -4.09
CA GLY A 42 7.28 -0.26 -4.39
C GLY A 42 7.20 0.68 -3.20
N ASN A 43 6.37 1.72 -3.31
CA ASN A 43 6.24 2.79 -2.32
C ASN A 43 4.89 2.69 -1.59
N LEU A 44 4.93 2.46 -0.28
CA LEU A 44 3.77 2.35 0.59
C LEU A 44 3.46 3.68 1.26
N THR A 45 2.28 4.24 0.99
CA THR A 45 1.81 5.54 1.50
C THR A 45 0.67 5.41 2.53
N HIS A 46 0.23 4.20 2.82
CA HIS A 46 -0.88 3.89 3.73
C HIS A 46 -0.50 2.76 4.70
N ASP A 47 -1.44 2.36 5.56
CA ASP A 47 -1.22 1.35 6.60
C ASP A 47 -1.48 -0.06 6.09
N VAL A 48 -0.50 -0.95 6.25
CA VAL A 48 -0.60 -2.38 5.90
C VAL A 48 -0.18 -3.25 7.07
N THR A 49 -0.91 -4.34 7.30
CA THR A 49 -0.49 -5.43 8.18
C THR A 49 -0.24 -6.68 7.34
N LEU A 50 0.96 -7.24 7.41
CA LEU A 50 1.29 -8.49 6.74
C LEU A 50 0.54 -9.67 7.37
N ASP A 51 0.29 -10.72 6.59
CA ASP A 51 -0.27 -11.97 7.08
C ASP A 51 0.86 -12.84 7.68
N ALA A 52 0.74 -13.20 8.96
CA ALA A 52 1.71 -14.01 9.68
C ALA A 52 1.91 -15.41 9.05
N ASN A 53 0.91 -15.91 8.30
CA ASN A 53 0.94 -17.24 7.70
C ASN A 53 1.62 -17.28 6.33
N LYS A 54 1.99 -16.11 5.78
CA LYS A 54 2.65 -16.00 4.48
C LYS A 54 4.16 -15.83 4.64
N THR A 55 4.90 -16.39 3.69
CA THR A 55 6.29 -16.00 3.44
C THR A 55 6.27 -14.92 2.36
N TYR A 56 6.94 -13.80 2.64
CA TYR A 56 7.03 -12.67 1.71
C TYR A 56 8.38 -12.67 0.99
N ALA A 57 8.36 -12.45 -0.31
CA ALA A 57 9.54 -12.19 -1.12
C ALA A 57 9.83 -10.68 -1.11
N LEU A 58 11.00 -10.28 -0.63
CA LEU A 58 11.52 -8.92 -0.78
C LEU A 58 12.28 -8.87 -2.10
N ALA A 59 11.58 -8.44 -3.15
CA ALA A 59 12.01 -8.52 -4.55
C ALA A 59 12.31 -7.13 -5.15
N GLY A 60 12.91 -6.26 -4.34
CA GLY A 60 13.36 -4.93 -4.70
C GLY A 60 13.30 -3.97 -3.52
N ALA A 61 13.31 -2.68 -3.83
CA ALA A 61 13.09 -1.64 -2.84
C ALA A 61 11.61 -1.64 -2.42
N PHE A 62 11.36 -1.81 -1.13
CA PHE A 62 10.06 -1.58 -0.51
C PHE A 62 10.19 -0.36 0.41
N ILE A 63 9.62 0.76 -0.01
CA ILE A 63 9.80 2.06 0.62
C ILE A 63 8.53 2.41 1.37
N VAL A 64 8.61 2.55 2.69
CA VAL A 64 7.52 3.07 3.52
C VAL A 64 7.64 4.59 3.55
N GLU A 65 6.78 5.25 2.79
CA GLU A 65 6.77 6.70 2.62
C GLU A 65 6.12 7.40 3.82
N LYS A 66 6.23 8.73 3.83
CA LYS A 66 5.55 9.57 4.82
C LYS A 66 4.05 9.25 4.88
N GLY A 67 3.55 8.93 6.07
CA GLY A 67 2.15 8.61 6.30
C GLY A 67 1.80 7.13 6.12
N GLY A 68 2.69 6.34 5.52
CA GLY A 68 2.54 4.89 5.44
C GLY A 68 3.05 4.18 6.70
N SER A 69 2.51 3.00 6.96
CA SER A 69 3.05 2.11 7.97
C SER A 69 2.95 0.64 7.57
N ILE A 70 3.99 -0.13 7.91
CA ILE A 70 3.98 -1.59 7.77
C ILE A 70 4.06 -2.24 9.14
N THR A 71 3.11 -3.13 9.40
CA THR A 71 3.11 -4.01 10.57
C THR A 71 3.49 -5.42 10.14
N ILE A 72 4.53 -5.97 10.77
CA ILE A 72 5.06 -7.31 10.54
C ILE A 72 4.75 -8.15 11.79
N PRO A 73 3.71 -9.00 11.77
CA PRO A 73 3.34 -9.80 12.93
C PRO A 73 4.39 -10.83 13.35
N ALA A 74 4.23 -11.36 14.56
CA ALA A 74 5.04 -12.45 15.08
C ALA A 74 5.03 -13.67 14.14
N GLY A 75 6.20 -14.26 13.90
CA GLY A 75 6.35 -15.45 13.06
C GLY A 75 6.45 -15.20 11.56
N THR A 76 6.24 -13.97 11.08
CA THR A 76 6.38 -13.65 9.64
C THR A 76 7.80 -13.93 9.15
N LYS A 77 7.91 -14.53 7.96
CA LYS A 77 9.16 -14.76 7.24
C LYS A 77 9.23 -13.86 6.00
N ILE A 78 10.29 -13.07 5.90
CA ILE A 78 10.61 -12.25 4.73
C ILE A 78 11.93 -12.76 4.15
N VAL A 79 11.91 -13.11 2.86
CA VAL A 79 13.05 -13.65 2.12
C VAL A 79 13.46 -12.63 1.07
N ALA A 80 14.65 -12.05 1.22
CA ALA A 80 15.23 -11.19 0.19
C ALA A 80 15.67 -12.02 -1.01
N GLU A 81 15.25 -11.62 -2.20
CA GLU A 81 15.70 -12.25 -3.45
C GLU A 81 17.21 -12.06 -3.65
N GLU A 82 17.78 -12.82 -4.59
CA GLU A 82 19.19 -12.67 -4.96
C GLU A 82 19.49 -11.30 -5.58
N GLY A 83 20.74 -10.87 -5.46
CA GLY A 83 21.22 -9.61 -6.02
C GLY A 83 21.13 -8.41 -5.07
N PHE A 84 21.60 -7.27 -5.56
CA PHE A 84 21.60 -6.02 -4.83
C PHE A 84 20.24 -5.30 -4.98
N GLY A 85 19.86 -4.51 -3.97
CA GLY A 85 18.67 -3.66 -4.05
C GLY A 85 17.39 -4.24 -3.44
N ASN A 86 17.49 -5.36 -2.71
CA ASN A 86 16.40 -5.93 -1.92
C ASN A 86 16.46 -5.37 -0.49
N TYR A 87 15.68 -4.33 -0.20
CA TYR A 87 15.68 -3.67 1.11
C TYR A 87 14.33 -3.05 1.45
N ILE A 88 14.05 -2.95 2.74
CA ILE A 88 12.97 -2.11 3.27
C ILE A 88 13.59 -0.78 3.68
N LEU A 89 13.12 0.31 3.09
CA LEU A 89 13.51 1.68 3.46
C LEU A 89 12.32 2.35 4.13
N VAL A 90 12.53 2.96 5.29
CA VAL A 90 11.49 3.76 5.96
C VAL A 90 11.88 5.23 5.84
N ALA A 91 11.15 5.99 5.03
CA ALA A 91 11.38 7.41 4.82
C ALA A 91 10.95 8.21 6.06
N GLN A 92 11.36 9.48 6.13
CA GLN A 92 10.97 10.36 7.24
C GLN A 92 9.44 10.47 7.33
N GLY A 93 8.89 10.07 8.48
CA GLY A 93 7.44 10.07 8.73
C GLY A 93 6.71 8.80 8.30
N GLY A 94 7.41 7.83 7.69
CA GLY A 94 6.96 6.44 7.57
C GLY A 94 7.19 5.67 8.88
N LYS A 95 6.53 4.52 9.03
CA LYS A 95 6.62 3.71 10.26
C LYS A 95 6.78 2.22 9.95
N ILE A 96 7.54 1.53 10.78
CA ILE A 96 7.67 0.07 10.76
C ILE A 96 7.41 -0.49 12.16
N PHE A 97 6.54 -1.50 12.26
CA PHE A 97 6.24 -2.21 13.49
C PHE A 97 6.62 -3.68 13.33
N VAL A 98 7.71 -4.10 13.96
CA VAL A 98 8.20 -5.49 13.91
C VAL A 98 7.82 -6.20 15.20
N ASN A 99 6.73 -6.96 15.17
CA ASN A 99 6.09 -7.52 16.36
C ASN A 99 6.50 -8.98 16.62
N GLY A 100 7.78 -9.31 16.42
CA GLY A 100 8.33 -10.63 16.73
C GLY A 100 8.38 -10.90 18.24
N THR A 101 8.25 -12.16 18.63
CA THR A 101 8.47 -12.62 20.02
C THR A 101 9.61 -13.63 20.08
N ALA A 102 10.09 -13.96 21.28
CA ALA A 102 11.09 -15.02 21.46
C ALA A 102 10.60 -16.39 20.94
N GLU A 103 9.30 -16.68 21.11
CA GLU A 103 8.68 -17.92 20.65
C GLU A 103 8.40 -17.91 19.13
N LYS A 104 8.06 -16.74 18.59
CA LYS A 104 7.70 -16.54 17.19
C LYS A 104 8.43 -15.30 16.63
N PRO A 105 9.73 -15.43 16.34
CA PRO A 105 10.49 -14.30 15.82
C PRO A 105 10.04 -13.93 14.41
N VAL A 106 10.14 -12.65 14.07
CA VAL A 106 10.16 -12.22 12.66
C VAL A 106 11.51 -12.61 12.08
N LYS A 107 11.51 -13.29 10.93
CA LYS A 107 12.74 -13.73 10.26
C LYS A 107 12.93 -12.95 8.97
N MET A 108 14.02 -12.17 8.90
CA MET A 108 14.51 -11.55 7.67
C MET A 108 15.75 -12.32 7.21
N VAL A 109 15.67 -12.98 6.07
CA VAL A 109 16.75 -13.85 5.57
C VAL A 109 17.01 -13.59 4.09
N GLY A 110 18.23 -13.84 3.62
CA GLY A 110 18.50 -13.91 2.18
C GLY A 110 18.02 -15.23 1.60
N LYS A 111 17.70 -15.24 0.30
CA LYS A 111 17.55 -16.46 -0.47
C LYS A 111 18.90 -17.18 -0.53
N THR A 112 18.88 -18.47 -0.22
CA THR A 112 20.03 -19.37 -0.21
C THR A 112 19.90 -20.40 -1.30
#